data_AF-A0A3A4ZN09-F1
#
_entry.id   AF-A0A3A4ZN09-F1
#
_cell.length_a   1.000
_cell.length_b   1.000
_cell.length_c   1.000
_cell.angle_alpha   90.00
_cell.angle_beta   90.00
_cell.angle_gamma   90.00
#
_symmetry.space_group_name_H-M   'P 1'
#
loop_
_entity.id
_entity.type
_entity.pdbx_description
1 polymer ?
#
loop_
_entity_poly.entity_id
_entity_poly.type
_entity_poly.pdbx_seq_one_letter_code
_entity_poly.pdbx_strand_id
1 'polypeptide(L)' 'MSEKKKFLLRLDAALFDALEKWAADDLRSVNAEIEFILAAAAKKAGRLKGPPGPS' A
#
# COMPACT_ATOMS: atom_id res chain seq x y z
N MET A 1 -16.01 -2.06 8.63
CA MET A 1 -14.84 -2.72 8.03
C MET A 1 -14.98 -2.58 6.52
N SER A 2 -14.24 -1.67 5.91
CA SER A 2 -14.24 -1.47 4.45
C SER A 2 -13.79 -2.77 3.80
N GLU A 3 -14.59 -3.29 2.86
CA GLU A 3 -14.26 -4.53 2.17
C GLU A 3 -12.98 -4.34 1.34
N LYS A 4 -11.92 -5.11 1.63
CA LYS A 4 -10.68 -5.06 0.86
C LYS A 4 -10.84 -5.88 -0.40
N LYS A 5 -10.77 -5.23 -1.56
CA LYS A 5 -10.79 -5.91 -2.86
C LYS A 5 -9.52 -6.76 -3.03
N LYS A 6 -9.68 -8.07 -3.14
CA LYS A 6 -8.58 -8.99 -3.49
C LYS A 6 -8.32 -8.93 -4.98
N PHE A 7 -7.07 -8.70 -5.39
CA PHE A 7 -6.66 -8.71 -6.78
C PHE A 7 -5.26 -9.34 -6.88
N LEU A 8 -4.98 -9.99 -8.02
CA LEU A 8 -3.65 -10.54 -8.29
C LEU A 8 -2.76 -9.40 -8.83
N LEU A 9 -1.79 -8.98 -8.02
CA LEU A 9 -0.80 -7.98 -8.40
C LEU A 9 0.38 -8.69 -9.07
N ARG A 10 0.74 -8.23 -10.28
CA ARG A 10 1.97 -8.67 -10.95
C ARG A 10 3.09 -7.73 -10.55
N LEU A 11 4.15 -8.27 -9.95
CA LEU A 11 5.34 -7.53 -9.54
C LEU A 11 6.58 -8.20 -10.14
N ASP A 12 7.60 -7.39 -10.37
CA ASP A 12 8.95 -7.91 -10.57
C ASP A 12 9.44 -8.61 -9.29
N ALA A 13 10.19 -9.71 -9.45
CA ALA A 13 10.64 -10.51 -8.31
C ALA A 13 11.59 -9.73 -7.39
N ALA A 14 12.52 -8.95 -7.95
CA ALA A 14 13.46 -8.18 -7.14
C ALA A 14 12.74 -7.06 -6.35
N LEU A 15 11.67 -6.50 -6.92
CA LEU A 15 10.83 -5.55 -6.21
C LEU A 15 10.08 -6.22 -5.04
N PHE A 16 9.56 -7.43 -5.25
CA PHE A 16 8.90 -8.17 -4.17
C PHE A 16 9.86 -8.48 -3.02
N ASP A 17 11.08 -8.94 -3.31
CA ASP A 17 12.10 -9.23 -2.30
C ASP A 17 12.47 -7.98 -1.47
N ALA A 18 12.53 -6.81 -2.11
CA ALA A 18 12.79 -5.55 -1.42
C ALA A 18 11.63 -5.17 -0.49
N LEU A 19 10.38 -5.35 -0.93
CA LEU A 19 9.18 -5.10 -0.12
C LEU A 19 9.07 -6.08 1.05
N GLU A 20 9.45 -7.34 0.87
CA GLU A 20 9.45 -8.35 1.93
C GLU A 20 10.43 -8.00 3.04
N LYS A 21 11.66 -7.60 2.68
CA LYS A 21 12.68 -7.16 3.64
C LYS A 21 12.22 -5.91 4.40
N TRP A 22 11.71 -4.91 3.69
CA TRP A 22 11.21 -3.68 4.32
C TRP A 22 10.04 -3.97 5.28
N ALA A 23 9.08 -4.80 4.87
CA ALA A 23 7.99 -5.20 5.74
C ALA A 23 8.49 -5.91 7.01
N ALA A 24 9.51 -6.75 6.90
CA ALA A 24 10.13 -7.43 8.03
C ALA A 24 10.83 -6.45 8.98
N ASP A 25 11.58 -5.48 8.45
CA ASP A 25 12.24 -4.42 9.23
C ASP A 25 11.23 -3.59 10.03
N ASP A 26 10.06 -3.34 9.44
CA ASP A 26 8.97 -2.57 10.05
C ASP A 26 7.97 -3.44 10.86
N LEU A 27 8.30 -4.71 11.10
CA LEU A 27 7.47 -5.69 11.83
C LEU A 27 6.01 -5.78 11.34
N ARG A 28 5.81 -5.69 10.02
CA ARG A 28 4.49 -5.76 9.38
C ARG A 28 4.40 -6.82 8.30
N SER A 29 3.18 -7.16 7.90
CA SER A 29 2.99 -8.06 6.76
C SER A 29 3.30 -7.34 5.45
N VAL A 30 3.80 -8.08 4.46
CA VAL A 30 4.07 -7.57 3.11
C VAL A 30 2.84 -6.91 2.49
N ASN A 31 1.64 -7.48 2.71
CA ASN A 31 0.41 -6.88 2.20
C ASN A 31 0.06 -5.53 2.88
N ALA A 32 0.35 -5.39 4.18
CA ALA A 32 0.17 -4.12 4.89
C ALA A 32 1.18 -3.06 4.43
N GLU A 33 2.43 -3.46 4.17
CA GLU A 33 3.47 -2.59 3.59
C GLU A 33 3.05 -2.07 2.21
N ILE A 34 2.65 -2.98 1.31
CA ILE A 34 2.17 -2.63 -0.03
C ILE A 34 0.98 -1.66 0.04
N GLU A 35 0.01 -1.92 0.91
CA GLU A 35 -1.14 -1.03 1.10
C GLU A 35 -0.73 0.36 1.57
N PHE A 36 0.20 0.44 2.53
CA PHE A 36 0.73 1.70 3.05
C PHE A 36 1.43 2.51 1.95
N ILE A 37 2.35 1.89 1.22
CA ILE A 37 3.10 2.53 0.11
C ILE A 37 2.14 3.02 -0.97
N LEU A 38 1.21 2.19 -1.41
CA LEU A 38 0.25 2.55 -2.47
C LEU A 38 -0.68 3.68 -2.02
N ALA A 39 -1.16 3.66 -0.77
CA ALA A 39 -1.99 4.73 -0.23
C ALA A 39 -1.22 6.05 -0.14
N ALA A 40 0.03 6.02 0.33
CA ALA A 40 0.89 7.18 0.40
C ALA A 40 1.19 7.75 -0.99
N ALA A 41 1.54 6.89 -1.95
CA ALA A 41 1.80 7.27 -3.34
C ALA A 41 0.56 7.87 -4.01
N ALA A 42 -0.62 7.27 -3.83
CA ALA A 42 -1.87 7.77 -4.38
C ALA A 42 -2.28 9.12 -3.78
N LYS A 43 -2.08 9.33 -2.47
CA LYS A 43 -2.29 10.64 -1.81
C LYS A 43 -1.33 11.69 -2.38
N LYS A 44 -0.04 11.37 -2.45
CA LYS A 44 1.01 12.26 -2.99
C LYS A 44 0.72 12.65 -4.44
N ALA A 45 0.19 11.72 -5.24
CA ALA A 45 -0.22 11.97 -6.62
C ALA A 45 -1.59 12.68 -6.76
N GLY A 46 -2.26 13.02 -5.65
CA GLY A 46 -3.59 13.64 -5.65
C GLY A 46 -4.71 12.72 -6.16
N ARG A 47 -4.46 11.40 -6.22
CA ARG A 47 -5.38 10.39 -6.75
C ARG A 47 -6.26 9.75 -5.68
N LEU A 48 -5.85 9.86 -4.41
CA LEU A 48 -6.67 9.49 -3.27
C LEU A 48 -7.14 10.77 -2.57
N LYS A 49 -8.36 11.21 -2.90
CA LYS A 49 -9.02 12.29 -2.16
C LYS A 49 -9.49 11.71 -0.81
N GLY A 50 -9.07 12.30 0.30
CA GLY A 50 -9.72 12.05 1.58
C GLY A 50 -11.20 12.45 1.51
N PRO A 51 -12.06 12.02 2.46
CA PRO A 51 -13.41 12.56 2.56
C PRO A 51 -13.31 14.10 2.58
N PRO A 52 -14.26 14.85 1.98
CA PRO A 52 -14.28 16.29 2.14
C PRO A 52 -14.23 16.58 3.64
N GLY A 53 -13.19 17.28 4.10
CA GLY A 53 -13.12 17.74 5.48
C GLY A 53 -14.35 18.59 5.79
N PRO A 54 -14.80 18.65 7.07
CA PRO A 54 -15.97 19.44 7.41
C PRO A 54 -15.66 20.91 7.14
N SER A 55 -16.45 21.51 6.24
CA SER A 55 -16.65 22.96 6.19
C SER A 55 -17.46 23.42 7.40
#